data_AF-A0A0Q4GFW1-F1
#
_entry.id   AF-A0A0Q4GFW1-F1
#
_cell.length_a   1.000
_cell.length_b   1.000
_cell.length_c   1.000
_cell.angle_alpha   90.00
_cell.angle_beta   90.00
_cell.angle_gamma   90.00
#
_symmetry.space_group_name_H-M   'P 1'
#
loop_
_entity.id
_entity.type
_entity.pdbx_description
1 polymer ?
#
loop_
_entity_poly.entity_id
_entity_poly.type
_entity_poly.pdbx_seq_one_letter_code
_entity_poly.pdbx_strand_id
1 'polypeptide(L)' 'MAENMTTMERAFELARSGECESINALRQRLRREGYEAVHLHLHGASINRQLTDLIRAAKPSDPA' A
#
# COMPACT_ATOMS: atom_id res chain seq x y z
N MET A 1 -19.99 8.77 -10.78
CA MET A 1 -20.07 7.68 -9.79
C MET A 1 -18.65 7.20 -9.53
N ALA A 2 -17.96 7.73 -8.53
CA ALA A 2 -16.54 7.41 -8.31
C ALA A 2 -16.20 7.45 -6.82
N GLU A 3 -16.84 6.62 -5.99
CA GLU A 3 -16.76 6.81 -4.53
C GLU A 3 -16.63 5.52 -3.71
N ASN A 4 -16.01 4.47 -4.26
CA ASN A 4 -15.59 3.32 -3.46
C ASN A 4 -14.21 2.83 -3.92
N MET A 5 -13.18 3.67 -3.76
CA MET A 5 -11.81 3.17 -3.80
C MET A 5 -11.69 2.04 -2.79
N THR A 6 -11.38 0.84 -3.30
CA THR A 6 -11.21 -0.32 -2.45
C THR A 6 -9.92 -0.21 -1.64
N THR A 7 -9.85 -0.90 -0.51
CA THR A 7 -8.63 -0.98 0.32
C THR A 7 -7.41 -1.40 -0.50
N MET A 8 -7.62 -2.24 -1.53
CA MET A 8 -6.55 -2.66 -2.43
C MET A 8 -6.07 -1.51 -3.31
N GLU A 9 -6.97 -0.80 -4.00
CA GLU A 9 -6.58 0.34 -4.84
C GLU A 9 -5.82 1.39 -4.03
N ARG A 10 -6.29 1.70 -2.82
CA ARG A 10 -5.60 2.66 -1.94
C ARG A 10 -4.23 2.16 -1.49
N ALA A 11 -4.10 0.86 -1.22
CA ALA A 11 -2.82 0.22 -0.94
C ALA A 11 -1.84 0.34 -2.13
N PHE A 12 -2.31 0.12 -3.35
CA PHE A 12 -1.50 0.25 -4.56
C PHE A 12 -1.07 1.70 -4.82
N GLU A 13 -1.97 2.67 -4.62
CA GLU A 13 -1.64 4.09 -4.72
C GLU A 13 -0.56 4.49 -3.71
N LEU A 14 -0.76 4.20 -2.42
CA LEU A 14 0.21 4.54 -1.37
C LEU A 14 1.57 3.87 -1.59
N ALA A 15 1.57 2.62 -2.09
CA ALA A 15 2.79 1.92 -2.45
C ALA A 15 3.53 2.61 -3.61
N ARG A 16 2.80 3.07 -4.63
CA ARG A 16 3.37 3.75 -5.81
C ARG A 16 3.79 5.19 -5.53
N SER A 17 3.12 5.88 -4.61
CA SER A 17 3.49 7.23 -4.18
C SER A 17 4.79 7.27 -3.39
N GLY A 18 5.26 6.13 -2.87
CA GLY A 18 6.46 6.07 -2.03
C GLY A 18 6.29 6.67 -0.64
N GLU A 19 5.06 7.05 -0.26
CA GLU A 19 4.74 7.58 1.07
C GLU A 19 4.89 6.55 2.19
N CYS A 20 4.84 5.26 1.84
CA CYS A 20 5.00 4.16 2.79
C CYS A 20 6.31 3.44 2.56
N GLU A 21 7.14 3.33 3.59
CA GLU A 21 8.42 2.63 3.53
C GLU A 21 8.33 1.10 3.70
N SER A 22 7.15 0.61 4.08
CA SER A 22 6.90 -0.80 4.38
C SER A 22 5.41 -1.13 4.39
N ILE A 23 5.08 -2.41 4.23
CA ILE A 23 3.70 -2.92 4.35
C ILE A 23 3.07 -2.55 5.70
N ASN A 24 3.85 -2.52 6.78
CA ASN A 24 3.33 -2.11 8.09
C ASN A 24 2.88 -0.63 8.10
N ALA A 25 3.67 0.27 7.50
CA ALA A 25 3.32 1.68 7.36
C ALA A 25 2.07 1.84 6.48
N LEU A 26 2.00 1.08 5.39
CA LEU A 26 0.84 1.02 4.49
C LEU A 26 -0.44 0.61 5.25
N ARG A 27 -0.37 -0.47 6.03
CA ARG A 27 -1.50 -0.95 6.86
C ARG A 27 -1.92 0.10 7.88
N GLN A 28 -0.97 0.79 8.51
CA GLN A 28 -1.27 1.82 9.50
C GLN A 28 -1.95 3.04 8.87
N ARG A 29 -1.47 3.49 7.70
CA ARG A 29 -2.10 4.56 6.90
C ARG A 29 -3.52 4.21 6.52
N LEU A 30 -3.72 3.02 5.95
CA LEU A 30 -5.04 2.53 5.55
C LEU A 30 -6.01 2.46 6.74
N ARG A 31 -5.56 1.95 7.90
CA ARG A 31 -6.38 1.96 9.12
C ARG A 31 -6.74 3.37 9.59
N ARG A 32 -5.83 4.33 9.50
CA ARG A 32 -6.11 5.75 9.83
C ARG A 32 -7.10 6.40 8.87
N GLU A 33 -7.13 5.97 7.61
CA GLU A 33 -8.13 6.40 6.62
C GLU A 33 -9.48 5.69 6.78
N GLY A 34 -9.61 4.71 7.70
CA GLY A 34 -10.84 3.96 7.95
C GLY A 34 -10.93 2.61 7.24
N TYR A 35 -9.88 2.18 6.56
CA TYR A 35 -9.80 0.87 5.91
C TYR A 35 -9.38 -0.21 6.91
N GLU A 36 -10.34 -0.70 7.71
CA GLU A 36 -10.08 -1.74 8.71
C GLU A 36 -9.91 -3.15 8.10
N ALA A 37 -10.51 -3.40 6.94
CA ALA A 37 -10.41 -4.66 6.21
C ALA A 37 -9.04 -4.90 5.54
N VAL A 38 -8.06 -4.03 5.76
CA VAL A 38 -6.73 -4.15 5.14
C VAL A 38 -6.06 -5.50 5.41
N HIS A 39 -6.23 -6.09 6.60
CA HIS A 39 -5.67 -7.42 6.88
C HIS A 39 -6.32 -8.53 6.07
N LEU A 40 -7.63 -8.45 5.79
CA LEU A 40 -8.35 -9.44 4.98
C LEU A 40 -7.88 -9.38 3.52
N HIS A 41 -7.70 -8.16 2.99
CA HIS A 41 -7.30 -7.93 1.61
C HIS A 41 -5.79 -8.18 1.39
N LEU A 42 -4.96 -7.94 2.41
CA LEU A 42 -3.50 -8.13 2.37
C LEU A 42 -3.05 -9.48 2.94
N HIS A 43 -3.93 -10.47 3.13
CA HIS A 43 -3.53 -11.78 3.66
C HIS A 43 -2.72 -12.62 2.66
N GLY A 44 -2.79 -12.30 1.36
CA GLY A 44 -2.09 -13.02 0.31
C GLY A 44 -0.58 -12.74 0.30
N ALA A 45 0.25 -13.78 0.31
CA ALA A 45 1.71 -13.66 0.17
C ALA A 45 2.11 -12.97 -1.14
N SER A 46 1.41 -13.27 -2.25
CA SER A 46 1.64 -12.65 -3.56
C SER A 46 1.31 -11.16 -3.58
N ILE A 47 0.29 -10.72 -2.85
CA ILE A 47 -0.10 -9.30 -2.74
C ILE A 47 0.92 -8.53 -1.91
N ASN A 48 1.33 -9.07 -0.76
CA ASN A 48 2.38 -8.45 0.05
C ASN A 48 3.68 -8.29 -0.74
N ARG A 49 4.04 -9.30 -1.55
CA ARG A 49 5.24 -9.23 -2.39
C ARG A 49 5.12 -8.14 -3.45
N GLN A 50 3.99 -8.04 -4.15
CA GLN A 50 3.75 -6.98 -5.15
C GLN A 50 3.79 -5.58 -4.51
N LEU A 51 3.11 -5.36 -3.38
CA LEU A 51 3.13 -4.07 -2.70
C LEU A 51 4.52 -3.71 -2.19
N THR A 52 5.27 -4.70 -1.69
CA THR A 52 6.66 -4.49 -1.25
C THR A 52 7.55 -4.10 -2.41
N ASP A 53 7.38 -4.75 -3.57
CA ASP A 53 8.12 -4.44 -4.80
C ASP A 53 7.80 -3.01 -5.28
N LEU A 54 6.52 -2.64 -5.29
CA LEU A 54 6.07 -1.29 -5.64
C LEU A 54 6.61 -0.23 -4.68
N ILE A 55 6.56 -0.46 -3.37
CA ILE A 55 7.13 0.44 -2.35
C ILE A 55 8.63 0.63 -2.59
N ARG A 56 9.35 -0.44 -2.89
CA ARG A 56 10.79 -0.40 -3.17
C ARG A 56 11.10 0.33 -4.47
N ALA A 57 10.31 0.11 -5.52
CA ALA A 57 10.44 0.78 -6.80
C ALA A 57 10.04 2.27 -6.74
N ALA A 58 9.09 2.61 -5.87
CA ALA A 58 8.61 3.98 -5.68
C ALA A 58 9.52 4.82 -4.79
N LYS A 59 10.26 4.21 -3.86
CA LYS A 59 11.33 4.92 -3.15
C LYS A 59 12.35 5.38 -4.19
N PRO A 60 12.54 6.69 -4.41
CA PRO A 60 13.69 7.16 -5.14
C PRO A 60 14.90 6.92 -4.23
N SER A 61 15.44 5.70 -4.27
CA SER A 61 16.87 5.53 -4.01
C SER A 61 17.59 6.02 -5.26
N ASP A 62 17.50 7.33 -5.48
CA ASP A 62 18.65 8.09 -5.90
C ASP A 62 19.48 8.27 -4.62
N PRO A 63 20.72 7.80 -4.64
CA PRO A 63 21.77 8.78 -4.82
C PRO A 63 22.51 8.49 -6.13
N ALA A 64 22.54 9.50 -6.99
CA ALA A 64 23.66 9.92 -7.85
C ALA A 64 24.69 8.87 -8.30
#